data_AF-A0ABD3UZT3-F1
#
_entry.id   AF-A0ABD3UZT3-F1
#
_cell.length_a   1.000
_cell.length_b   1.000
_cell.length_c   1.000
_cell.angle_alpha   90.00
_cell.angle_beta   90.00
_cell.angle_gamma   90.00
#
_symmetry.space_group_name_H-M   'P 1'
#
loop_
_entity.id
_entity.type
_entity.pdbx_description
1 polymer ?
#
loop_
_entity_poly.entity_id
_entity_poly.type
_entity_poly.pdbx_seq_one_letter_code
_entity_poly.pdbx_strand_id
1 'polypeptide(L)'
;MLVKVLGHSIVAQLTLERNLFENITLPSNAWMSFEGISGGFARDLMWLPLSPTPRIVYIQVGENEISYMGVDDIILGILTLCQHPINIGVEFVFVGALLPRRRPRNLTISQYRRRMENINRQLALVTVHMPRVYFKSKRGFRRSLLTSPDINSHHL
;
A
#
# COMPACT_ATOMS: atom_id res chain seq x y z
N MET A 1 -19.80 3.54 -2.64
CA MET A 1 -18.77 2.98 -1.75
C MET A 1 -17.48 3.73 -1.98
N LEU A 2 -16.96 4.42 -0.96
CA LEU A 2 -15.69 5.13 -1.09
C LEU A 2 -14.51 4.20 -0.83
N VAL A 3 -13.57 4.18 -1.77
CA VAL A 3 -12.24 3.58 -1.65
C VAL A 3 -11.21 4.72 -1.61
N LYS A 4 -10.35 4.75 -0.60
CA LYS A 4 -9.30 5.76 -0.49
C LYS A 4 -7.93 5.14 -0.71
N VAL A 5 -7.12 5.73 -1.58
CA VAL A 5 -5.76 5.30 -1.89
C VAL A 5 -4.79 6.25 -1.22
N LEU A 6 -3.94 5.74 -0.34
CA LEU A 6 -2.89 6.48 0.33
C LEU A 6 -1.53 6.09 -0.24
N GLY A 7 -0.65 7.05 -0.47
CA GLY A 7 0.72 6.71 -0.84
C GLY A 7 1.68 7.89 -0.98
N HIS A 8 2.87 7.62 -1.48
CA HIS A 8 3.87 8.67 -1.70
C HIS A 8 3.72 9.31 -3.10
N SER A 9 4.84 9.73 -3.71
CA SER A 9 4.90 10.37 -5.03
C SER A 9 4.13 9.65 -6.14
N ILE A 10 4.01 8.32 -6.12
CA ILE A 10 3.24 7.61 -7.15
C ILE A 10 1.75 7.94 -7.00
N VAL A 11 1.19 7.80 -5.80
CA VAL A 11 -0.22 8.16 -5.54
C VAL A 11 -0.46 9.66 -5.72
N ALA A 12 0.47 10.50 -5.25
CA ALA A 12 0.39 11.95 -5.43
C ALA A 12 0.37 12.36 -6.92
N GLN A 13 1.09 11.63 -7.78
CA GLN A 13 1.07 11.83 -9.24
C GLN A 13 -0.17 11.23 -9.90
N LEU A 14 -0.81 10.22 -9.30
CA LEU A 14 -2.03 9.64 -9.86
C LEU A 14 -3.27 10.49 -9.64
N THR A 15 -3.22 11.40 -8.66
CA THR A 15 -4.10 12.57 -8.62
C THR A 15 -4.01 13.41 -9.90
N LEU A 16 -2.94 13.25 -10.69
CA LEU A 16 -2.67 13.99 -11.92
C LEU A 16 -2.71 13.10 -13.20
N GLU A 17 -2.37 11.80 -13.15
CA GLU A 17 -2.34 10.89 -14.32
C GLU A 17 -2.78 9.44 -13.98
N ARG A 18 -3.61 8.76 -14.80
CA ARG A 18 -4.43 7.60 -14.36
C ARG A 18 -3.80 6.19 -14.36
N ASN A 19 -2.52 5.98 -14.70
CA ASN A 19 -2.11 4.67 -15.24
C ASN A 19 -1.85 3.49 -14.26
N LEU A 20 -1.65 3.67 -12.95
CA LEU A 20 -1.41 2.50 -12.06
C LEU A 20 -2.68 1.74 -11.67
N PHE A 21 -3.82 2.44 -11.65
CA PHE A 21 -5.09 1.93 -11.13
C PHE A 21 -6.09 1.61 -12.25
N GLU A 22 -5.72 1.86 -13.51
CA GLU A 22 -6.53 1.62 -14.72
C GLU A 22 -7.08 0.21 -14.88
N ASN A 23 -6.47 -0.79 -14.22
CA ASN A 23 -6.88 -2.18 -14.31
C ASN A 23 -7.56 -2.69 -13.03
N ILE A 24 -7.95 -1.81 -12.12
CA ILE A 24 -8.71 -2.21 -10.94
C ILE A 24 -10.17 -2.28 -11.31
N THR A 25 -10.73 -3.48 -11.25
CA THR A 25 -12.18 -3.63 -11.28
C THR A 25 -12.74 -3.17 -9.95
N LEU A 26 -13.60 -2.15 -10.01
CA LEU A 26 -14.39 -1.69 -8.87
C LEU A 26 -15.84 -2.13 -9.06
N PRO A 27 -16.59 -2.36 -7.96
CA PRO A 27 -18.05 -2.43 -8.03
C PRO A 27 -18.63 -1.18 -8.70
N SER A 28 -19.73 -1.33 -9.43
CA SER A 28 -20.39 -0.23 -10.16
C SER A 28 -20.82 0.96 -9.29
N ASN A 29 -21.01 0.74 -7.99
CA ASN A 29 -21.36 1.78 -7.02
C ASN A 29 -20.15 2.32 -6.23
N ALA A 30 -18.92 2.00 -6.64
CA ALA A 30 -17.70 2.41 -5.95
C ALA A 30 -16.96 3.52 -6.69
N TRP A 31 -16.34 4.42 -5.94
CA TRP A 31 -15.45 5.45 -6.47
C TRP A 31 -14.17 5.51 -5.64
N MET A 32 -13.11 6.01 -6.28
CA MET A 32 -11.78 6.12 -5.67
C MET A 32 -11.40 7.57 -5.43
N SER A 33 -10.78 7.84 -4.29
CA SER A 33 -9.99 9.06 -4.07
C SER A 33 -8.52 8.71 -3.85
N PHE A 34 -7.64 9.61 -4.28
CA PHE A 34 -6.20 9.45 -4.19
C PHE A 34 -5.64 10.56 -3.32
N GLU A 35 -4.92 10.19 -2.26
CA GLU A 35 -4.30 11.11 -1.32
C GLU A 35 -2.83 10.71 -1.19
N GLY A 36 -1.92 11.58 -1.60
CA GLY A 36 -0.50 11.25 -1.56
C GLY A 36 0.41 12.41 -1.21
N ILE A 37 1.49 12.09 -0.51
CA ILE A 37 2.52 13.04 -0.10
C ILE A 37 3.79 12.72 -0.89
N SER A 38 4.20 13.62 -1.78
CA SER A 38 5.43 13.40 -2.56
C SER A 38 6.65 13.36 -1.66
N GLY A 39 7.48 12.32 -1.80
CA GLY A 39 8.63 12.08 -0.91
C GLY A 39 8.27 11.61 0.50
N GLY A 40 6.98 11.48 0.83
CA GLY A 40 6.51 11.07 2.14
C GLY A 40 6.85 9.61 2.48
N PHE A 41 6.84 9.35 3.79
CA PHE A 41 6.98 8.04 4.43
C PHE A 41 5.63 7.61 5.03
N ALA A 42 5.54 6.36 5.49
CA ALA A 42 4.32 5.81 6.11
C ALA A 42 3.78 6.71 7.24
N ARG A 43 4.67 7.28 8.06
CA ARG A 43 4.28 8.19 9.16
C ARG A 43 3.62 9.49 8.69
N ASP A 44 3.98 9.98 7.51
CA ASP A 44 3.46 11.24 6.99
C ASP A 44 2.01 11.04 6.52
N LEU A 45 1.69 9.85 6.02
CA LEU A 45 0.34 9.49 5.58
C LEU A 45 -0.67 9.35 6.74
N MET A 46 -0.20 9.23 7.99
CA MET A 46 -1.08 9.17 9.16
C MET A 46 -1.86 10.48 9.37
N TRP A 47 -1.39 11.59 8.80
CA TRP A 47 -2.03 12.90 8.91
C TRP A 47 -3.05 13.18 7.81
N LEU A 48 -3.19 12.28 6.82
CA LEU A 48 -4.11 12.49 5.71
C LEU A 48 -5.57 12.31 6.19
N PRO A 49 -6.48 13.22 5.82
CA PRO A 49 -7.85 13.14 6.26
C PRO A 49 -8.52 11.89 5.68
N LEU A 50 -9.11 11.07 6.55
CA LEU A 50 -9.92 9.93 6.17
C LEU A 50 -11.42 10.25 6.15
N SER A 51 -11.82 11.52 6.22
CA SER A 51 -13.22 11.96 6.08
C SER A 51 -13.61 12.18 4.60
N PRO A 52 -14.83 11.80 4.18
CA PRO A 52 -15.74 10.89 4.89
C PRO A 52 -15.13 9.49 5.01
N THR A 53 -15.46 8.75 6.08
CA THR A 53 -14.83 7.44 6.37
C THR A 53 -14.96 6.49 5.17
N PRO A 54 -13.85 6.08 4.54
CA PRO A 54 -13.89 5.15 3.42
C PRO A 54 -14.26 3.75 3.91
N ARG A 55 -14.90 2.95 3.05
CA ARG A 55 -15.11 1.53 3.36
C ARG A 55 -13.81 0.75 3.20
N ILE A 56 -12.98 1.14 2.24
CA ILE A 56 -11.71 0.49 1.93
C ILE A 56 -10.59 1.52 1.87
N VAL A 57 -9.44 1.20 2.45
CA VAL A 57 -8.20 1.95 2.26
C VAL A 57 -7.16 1.07 1.57
N TYR A 58 -6.55 1.56 0.50
CA TYR A 58 -5.39 0.93 -0.14
C TYR A 58 -4.14 1.77 0.13
N ILE A 59 -3.08 1.14 0.64
CA ILE A 59 -1.84 1.81 1.05
C ILE A 59 -0.72 1.38 0.11
N GLN A 60 -0.08 2.34 -0.56
CA GLN A 60 1.13 2.16 -1.37
C GLN A 60 2.24 3.06 -0.83
N VAL A 61 3.02 2.55 0.12
CA VAL A 61 4.10 3.29 0.79
C VAL A 61 5.20 2.36 1.30
N GLY A 62 6.40 2.89 1.52
CA GLY A 62 7.57 2.18 2.05
C GLY A 62 8.80 2.26 1.14
N GLU A 63 8.62 2.58 -0.15
CA GLU A 63 9.67 2.56 -1.18
C GLU A 63 10.78 3.59 -0.94
N ASN A 64 10.46 4.72 -0.29
CA ASN A 64 11.44 5.75 0.04
C ASN A 64 12.29 5.31 1.23
N GLU A 65 11.67 4.68 2.23
CA GLU A 65 12.28 4.28 3.49
C GLU A 65 13.31 3.16 3.33
N ILE A 66 13.18 2.30 2.30
CA ILE A 66 14.14 1.22 2.01
C ILE A 66 15.59 1.71 1.96
N SER A 67 15.81 2.94 1.51
CA SER A 67 17.15 3.53 1.36
C SER A 67 17.75 4.08 2.66
N TYR A 68 16.94 4.20 3.72
CA TYR A 68 17.28 4.98 4.91
C TYR A 68 17.06 4.23 6.23
N MET A 69 16.14 3.26 6.27
CA MET A 69 15.66 2.64 7.51
C MET A 69 15.95 1.14 7.57
N GLY A 70 15.85 0.55 8.76
CA GLY A 70 15.85 -0.90 8.97
C GLY A 70 14.63 -1.56 8.33
N VAL A 71 14.73 -2.85 8.00
CA VAL A 71 13.57 -3.60 7.44
C VAL A 71 12.42 -3.62 8.44
N ASP A 72 12.73 -3.87 9.71
CA ASP A 72 11.74 -3.97 10.79
C ASP A 72 11.05 -2.64 11.06
N ASP A 73 11.79 -1.52 11.05
CA ASP A 73 11.22 -0.18 11.22
C ASP A 73 10.23 0.18 10.10
N ILE A 74 10.55 -0.21 8.87
CA ILE A 74 9.68 0.04 7.71
C ILE A 74 8.38 -0.76 7.86
N ILE A 75 8.50 -2.04 8.20
CA ILE A 75 7.36 -2.92 8.40
C ILE A 75 6.50 -2.36 9.53
N LEU A 76 7.07 -2.07 10.70
CA LEU A 76 6.35 -1.52 11.84
C LEU A 76 5.64 -0.20 11.48
N GLY A 77 6.29 0.68 10.73
CA GLY A 77 5.68 1.92 10.25
C GLY A 77 4.47 1.69 9.34
N ILE A 78 4.57 0.74 8.40
CA ILE A 78 3.47 0.37 7.51
C ILE A 78 2.32 -0.27 8.31
N LEU A 79 2.60 -1.20 9.22
CA LEU A 79 1.57 -1.84 10.04
C LEU A 79 0.87 -0.84 10.97
N THR A 80 1.61 0.12 11.52
CA THR A 80 1.06 1.22 12.32
C THR A 80 0.11 2.07 11.48
N LEU A 81 0.51 2.42 10.26
CA LEU A 81 -0.37 3.13 9.33
C LEU A 81 -1.63 2.32 8.99
N CYS A 82 -1.54 0.99 8.90
CA CYS A 82 -2.72 0.14 8.63
C CYS A 82 -3.75 0.17 9.75
N GLN A 83 -3.30 0.28 11.02
CA GLN A 83 -4.21 0.33 12.15
C GLN A 83 -5.00 1.63 12.24
N HIS A 84 -4.45 2.74 11.75
CA HIS A 84 -5.11 4.04 11.83
C HIS A 84 -6.50 4.07 11.13
N PRO A 85 -6.65 3.62 9.87
CA PRO A 85 -7.96 3.43 9.23
C PRO A 85 -8.90 2.47 9.98
N ILE A 86 -8.38 1.35 10.49
CA ILE A 86 -9.19 0.35 11.19
C ILE A 86 -9.84 0.95 12.44
N ASN A 87 -9.09 1.74 13.19
CA ASN A 87 -9.54 2.41 14.42
C ASN A 87 -10.68 3.41 14.20
N ILE A 88 -10.84 3.93 12.98
CA ILE A 88 -11.92 4.88 12.63
C ILE A 88 -13.07 4.21 11.87
N GLY A 89 -13.07 2.88 11.76
CA GLY A 89 -14.18 2.11 11.19
C GLY A 89 -14.03 1.66 9.73
N VAL A 90 -12.86 1.82 9.10
CA VAL A 90 -12.62 1.35 7.72
C VAL A 90 -12.72 -0.17 7.65
N GLU A 91 -13.62 -0.72 6.84
CA GLU A 91 -13.92 -2.16 6.77
C GLU A 91 -12.70 -3.00 6.38
N PHE A 92 -11.96 -2.59 5.35
CA PHE A 92 -10.78 -3.30 4.86
C PHE A 92 -9.61 -2.36 4.56
N VAL A 93 -8.40 -2.80 4.92
CA VAL A 93 -7.15 -2.15 4.56
C VAL A 93 -6.34 -3.09 3.68
N PHE A 94 -5.91 -2.61 2.52
CA PHE A 94 -5.03 -3.34 1.62
C PHE A 94 -3.65 -2.68 1.61
N VAL A 95 -2.61 -3.48 1.80
CA VAL A 95 -1.22 -3.03 1.69
C VAL A 95 -0.66 -3.52 0.36
N GLY A 96 -0.28 -2.58 -0.49
CA GLY A 96 0.37 -2.87 -1.76
C GLY A 96 1.80 -3.37 -1.57
N ALA A 97 2.22 -4.33 -2.39
CA ALA A 97 3.63 -4.67 -2.48
C ALA A 97 4.45 -3.46 -2.92
N LEU A 98 5.60 -3.27 -2.26
CA LEU A 98 6.58 -2.23 -2.60
C LEU A 98 7.05 -2.40 -4.04
N LEU A 99 7.11 -1.28 -4.77
CA LEU A 99 7.43 -1.26 -6.18
C LEU A 99 8.92 -1.08 -6.44
N PRO A 100 9.47 -1.70 -7.50
CA PRO A 100 10.88 -1.54 -7.85
C PRO A 100 11.19 -0.12 -8.29
N ARG A 101 12.31 0.43 -7.80
CA ARG A 101 12.83 1.74 -8.19
C ARG A 101 13.98 1.60 -9.17
N ARG A 102 13.95 2.36 -10.28
CA ARG A 102 15.02 2.38 -11.29
C ARG A 102 16.33 2.98 -10.76
N ARG A 103 16.23 3.97 -9.88
CA ARG A 103 17.34 4.71 -9.28
C ARG A 103 17.12 4.82 -7.77
N PRO A 104 17.49 3.80 -6.98
CA PRO A 104 17.47 3.88 -5.52
C PRO A 104 18.53 4.87 -5.04
N ARG A 105 18.29 5.47 -3.87
CA ARG A 105 19.25 6.35 -3.21
C ARG A 105 20.10 5.52 -2.26
N ASN A 106 21.37 5.87 -2.07
CA ASN A 106 22.26 5.28 -1.05
C ASN A 106 22.46 3.75 -1.11
N LEU A 107 21.90 3.06 -2.11
CA LEU A 107 21.95 1.62 -2.29
C LEU A 107 22.14 1.30 -3.76
N THR A 108 22.81 0.19 -4.05
CA THR A 108 22.78 -0.39 -5.40
C THR A 108 21.37 -0.93 -5.72
N ILE A 109 21.06 -1.08 -7.01
CA ILE A 109 19.78 -1.67 -7.46
C ILE A 109 19.58 -3.07 -6.87
N SER A 110 20.65 -3.88 -6.83
CA SER A 110 20.60 -5.25 -6.29
C SER A 110 20.32 -5.26 -4.79
N GLN A 111 20.98 -4.40 -4.00
CA GLN A 111 20.72 -4.26 -2.56
C GLN A 111 19.28 -3.79 -2.31
N TYR A 112 18.83 -2.76 -3.04
CA TYR A 112 17.47 -2.24 -2.92
C TYR A 112 16.43 -3.33 -3.20
N ARG A 113 16.58 -4.07 -4.30
CA ARG A 113 15.66 -5.17 -4.66
C ARG A 113 15.62 -6.24 -3.59
N ARG A 114 16.78 -6.68 -3.09
CA ARG A 114 16.85 -7.69 -2.02
C ARG A 114 16.13 -7.24 -0.75
N ARG A 115 16.30 -5.98 -0.35
CA ARG A 115 15.59 -5.42 0.82
C ARG A 115 14.09 -5.31 0.57
N MET A 116 13.70 -4.80 -0.60
CA MET A 116 12.30 -4.69 -1.02
C MET A 116 11.59 -6.04 -1.04
N GLU A 117 12.22 -7.08 -1.59
CA GLU A 117 11.68 -8.45 -1.61
C GLU A 117 11.55 -9.03 -0.20
N ASN A 118 12.53 -8.77 0.68
CA ASN A 118 12.44 -9.17 2.07
C ASN A 118 11.26 -8.49 2.79
N ILE A 119 11.11 -7.16 2.63
CA ILE A 119 10.00 -6.39 3.22
C ILE A 119 8.66 -6.91 2.68
N ASN A 120 8.52 -7.10 1.37
CA ASN A 120 7.30 -7.62 0.76
C ASN A 120 6.92 -9.01 1.29
N ARG A 121 7.91 -9.91 1.44
CA ARG A 121 7.68 -11.24 2.01
C ARG A 121 7.21 -11.15 3.46
N GLN A 122 7.84 -10.31 4.26
CA GLN A 122 7.46 -10.15 5.66
C GLN A 122 6.09 -9.49 5.81
N LEU A 123 5.77 -8.45 5.03
CA LEU A 123 4.44 -7.84 4.99
C LEU A 123 3.36 -8.87 4.64
N ALA A 124 3.62 -9.73 3.65
CA ALA A 124 2.70 -10.82 3.31
C ALA A 124 2.47 -11.79 4.47
N LEU A 125 3.52 -12.16 5.21
CA LEU A 125 3.44 -13.08 6.34
C LEU A 125 2.71 -12.46 7.54
N VAL A 126 3.06 -11.23 7.92
CA VAL A 126 2.51 -10.59 9.14
C VAL A 126 1.04 -10.18 8.97
N THR A 127 0.64 -9.74 7.77
CA THR A 127 -0.74 -9.31 7.51
C THR A 127 -1.76 -10.46 7.58
N VAL A 128 -1.33 -11.71 7.39
CA VAL A 128 -2.19 -12.90 7.58
C VAL A 128 -2.76 -12.97 9.00
N HIS A 129 -2.06 -12.42 9.98
CA HIS A 129 -2.46 -12.41 11.38
C HIS A 129 -3.19 -11.12 11.81
N MET A 130 -3.44 -10.20 10.88
CA MET A 130 -4.10 -8.93 11.16
C MET A 130 -5.53 -8.94 10.61
N PRO A 131 -6.56 -8.95 11.47
CA PRO A 131 -7.94 -8.87 11.00
C PRO A 131 -8.13 -7.64 10.12
N ARG A 132 -8.81 -7.82 8.98
CA ARG A 132 -9.17 -6.75 8.03
C ARG A 132 -8.00 -6.11 7.26
N VAL A 133 -6.76 -6.54 7.48
CA VAL A 133 -5.59 -6.07 6.73
C VAL A 133 -5.14 -7.15 5.76
N TYR A 134 -4.96 -6.80 4.49
CA TYR A 134 -4.62 -7.75 3.44
C TYR A 134 -3.46 -7.26 2.59
N PHE A 135 -2.44 -8.09 2.43
CA PHE A 135 -1.37 -7.81 1.49
C PHE A 135 -1.79 -8.10 0.05
N LYS A 136 -1.49 -7.19 -0.88
CA LYS A 136 -1.76 -7.34 -2.32
C LYS A 136 -0.47 -7.19 -3.11
N SER A 137 -0.05 -8.29 -3.74
CA SER A 137 1.02 -8.26 -4.74
C SER A 137 0.59 -7.43 -5.96
N LYS A 138 1.56 -6.94 -6.74
CA LYS A 138 1.28 -6.23 -8.00
C LYS A 138 0.37 -7.02 -8.96
N ARG A 139 0.49 -8.36 -8.96
CA ARG A 139 -0.38 -9.25 -9.75
C ARG A 139 -1.77 -9.38 -9.12
N GLY A 140 -1.84 -9.56 -7.79
CA GLY A 140 -3.11 -9.63 -7.05
C GLY A 140 -3.93 -8.36 -7.23
N PHE A 141 -3.27 -7.20 -7.16
CA PHE A 141 -3.90 -5.89 -7.36
C PHE A 141 -4.54 -5.70 -8.74
N ARG A 142 -3.95 -6.26 -9.80
CA ARG A 142 -4.49 -6.19 -11.18
C ARG A 142 -5.60 -7.19 -11.46
N ARG A 143 -5.77 -8.22 -10.63
CA ARG A 143 -6.69 -9.35 -10.89
C ARG A 143 -7.88 -9.40 -9.95
N SER A 144 -7.76 -8.85 -8.74
CA SER A 144 -8.81 -8.92 -7.73
C SER A 144 -9.59 -7.62 -7.61
N LEU A 145 -10.90 -7.73 -7.42
CA LEU A 145 -11.71 -6.64 -6.88
C LEU A 145 -11.14 -6.21 -5.52
N LEU A 146 -11.07 -4.90 -5.25
CA LEU A 146 -10.73 -4.36 -3.92
C LEU A 146 -11.75 -4.69 -2.83
N THR A 147 -12.74 -5.54 -3.13
CA THR A 147 -13.75 -6.04 -2.20
C THR A 147 -13.55 -7.50 -1.81
N SER A 148 -12.66 -8.24 -2.49
CA SER A 148 -12.40 -9.64 -2.16
C SER A 148 -11.10 -9.76 -1.36
N PRO A 149 -11.14 -10.33 -0.14
CA PRO A 149 -9.96 -10.88 0.49
C PRO A 149 -9.55 -12.15 -0.27
N ASP A 150 -9.11 -12.01 -1.52
CA ASP A 150 -8.40 -13.08 -2.21
C ASP A 150 -7.05 -13.22 -1.52
N ILE A 151 -7.06 -14.09 -0.51
CA ILE A 151 -5.90 -14.58 0.21
C ILE A 151 -5.11 -15.45 -0.77
N ASN A 152 -3.90 -15.01 -1.11
CA ASN A 152 -2.84 -15.86 -1.67
C ASN A 152 -3.14 -16.61 -2.98
N SER A 153 -3.75 -16.00 -3.99
CA SER A 153 -3.65 -16.53 -5.34
C SER A 153 -2.28 -16.17 -5.94
N HIS A 154 -1.23 -16.89 -5.54
CA HIS A 154 -0.10 -17.36 -6.37
C HIS A 154 0.98 -17.98 -5.47
N HIS A 155 1.17 -19.28 -5.67
CA HIS A 155 2.31 -20.14 -5.34
C HIS A 155 3.57 -19.45 -4.79
N LEU A 156 4.07 -20.01 -3.67
CA LEU A 156 5.48 -20.02 -3.29
C LEU A 156 6.38 -20.28 -4.50
#